data_AF-A0A967NXP6-F1
#
_entry.id   AF-A0A967NXP6-F1
#
_cell.length_a   1.000
_cell.length_b   1.000
_cell.length_c   1.000
_cell.angle_alpha   90.00
_cell.angle_beta   90.00
_cell.angle_gamma   90.00
#
_symmetry.space_group_name_H-M   'P 1'
#
loop_
_entity.id
_entity.type
_entity.pdbx_description
1 polymer ?
#
loop_
_entity_poly.entity_id
_entity_poly.type
_entity_poly.pdbx_seq_one_letter_code
_entity_poly.pdbx_strand_id
1 'polypeptide(L)'
;ISNGVKAFKPPESKNAATTMVAMGIIAMSLFIGITYLSTHLELVPHEAESILSQLTRQVTNGGFLYYWVQFFTAMILFLAANTGYQDFPRLSSFLAHDNFLPRWLQNRGDRLVYSSGILVLALVSSFIVIIFQADEIAMLPLYAIGVMLSFSISQSGMFHLMGRIRHLKRGETL
;
A
#
# COMPACT_ATOMS: atom_id res chain seq x y z
N ILE A 1 1.03 4.70 6.76
CA ILE A 1 1.49 5.70 7.79
C ILE A 1 0.34 6.61 8.23
N SER A 2 -0.39 7.24 7.31
CA SER A 2 -1.61 8.01 7.61
C SER A 2 -2.62 7.25 8.48
N ASN A 3 -2.79 5.95 8.23
CA ASN A 3 -3.70 5.08 9.00
C ASN A 3 -3.19 4.73 10.42
N GLY A 4 -1.92 5.06 10.73
CA GLY A 4 -1.21 4.63 11.94
C GLY A 4 -0.60 5.76 12.74
N VAL A 5 -1.02 7.02 12.55
CA VAL A 5 -0.43 8.19 13.24
C VAL A 5 -0.42 8.01 14.77
N LYS A 6 -1.49 7.43 15.32
CA LYS A 6 -1.64 7.16 16.77
C LYS A 6 -0.62 6.15 17.34
N ALA A 7 0.15 5.46 16.49
CA ALA A 7 1.20 4.54 16.93
C ALA A 7 2.56 5.24 17.14
N PHE A 8 2.70 6.50 16.71
CA PHE A 8 3.93 7.26 16.88
C PHE A 8 4.04 7.80 18.31
N LYS A 9 5.27 8.02 18.79
CA LYS A 9 5.50 8.69 20.07
C LYS A 9 5.08 10.17 19.99
N PRO A 10 4.56 10.78 21.06
CA PRO A 10 4.27 12.21 21.09
C PRO A 10 5.52 13.08 20.84
N PRO A 11 5.43 14.17 20.04
CA PRO A 11 4.27 14.64 19.27
C PRO A 11 3.99 13.79 18.02
N GLU A 12 2.85 13.08 18.02
CA GLU A 12 2.54 12.02 17.05
C GLU A 12 2.47 12.54 15.61
N SER A 13 1.80 13.68 15.40
CA SER A 13 1.59 14.28 14.08
C SER A 13 2.90 14.70 13.42
N LYS A 14 3.81 15.31 14.20
CA LYS A 14 5.13 15.75 13.70
C LYS A 14 5.99 14.55 13.34
N ASN A 15 6.05 13.55 14.22
CA ASN A 15 6.87 12.36 13.99
C ASN A 15 6.36 11.56 12.77
N ALA A 16 5.04 11.36 12.66
CA ALA A 16 4.44 10.70 11.50
C ALA A 16 4.71 11.48 10.20
N ALA A 17 4.63 12.81 10.22
CA ALA A 17 4.94 13.66 9.06
C ALA A 17 6.40 13.54 8.63
N THR A 18 7.35 13.63 9.57
CA THR A 18 8.79 13.48 9.27
C THR A 18 9.09 12.11 8.67
N THR A 19 8.51 11.04 9.21
CA THR A 19 8.67 9.68 8.65
C THR A 19 8.07 9.56 7.25
N MET A 20 6.88 10.14 7.00
CA MET A 20 6.28 10.16 5.65
C MET A 20 7.20 10.85 4.63
N VAL A 21 7.77 12.00 5.00
CA VAL A 21 8.70 12.74 4.12
C VAL A 21 9.96 11.93 3.84
N ALA A 22 10.58 11.35 4.87
CA ALA A 22 11.78 10.54 4.71
C ALA A 22 11.53 9.34 3.79
N MET A 23 10.41 8.63 3.99
CA MET A 23 10.02 7.51 3.12
C MET A 23 9.75 7.96 1.69
N GLY A 24 9.09 9.11 1.49
CA GLY A 24 8.87 9.69 0.17
C GLY A 24 10.17 10.01 -0.55
N ILE A 25 11.14 10.61 0.14
CA ILE A 25 12.47 10.92 -0.42
C ILE A 25 13.20 9.64 -0.83
N ILE A 26 13.23 8.61 0.03
CA ILE A 26 13.88 7.33 -0.26
C ILE A 26 13.19 6.64 -1.45
N ALA A 27 11.86 6.61 -1.48
CA ALA A 27 11.13 6.00 -2.58
C ALA A 27 11.38 6.72 -3.91
N MET A 28 11.36 8.07 -3.91
CA MET A 28 11.65 8.86 -5.10
C MET A 28 13.09 8.67 -5.59
N SER A 29 14.07 8.66 -4.69
CA SER A 29 15.47 8.48 -5.09
C SER A 29 15.71 7.09 -5.69
N LEU A 30 15.14 6.04 -5.09
CA LEU A 30 15.20 4.68 -5.62
C LEU A 30 14.48 4.56 -6.97
N PHE A 31 13.27 5.12 -7.09
CA PHE A 31 12.50 5.09 -8.33
C PHE A 31 13.23 5.78 -9.48
N ILE A 32 13.76 6.99 -9.25
CA ILE A 32 14.53 7.73 -10.25
C ILE A 32 15.82 6.97 -10.60
N GLY A 33 16.52 6.43 -9.61
CA GLY A 33 17.75 5.67 -9.83
C GLY A 33 17.54 4.43 -10.69
N ILE A 34 16.54 3.61 -10.37
CA ILE A 34 16.20 2.40 -11.14
C ILE A 34 15.73 2.78 -12.54
N THR A 35 14.89 3.81 -12.68
CA THR A 35 14.39 4.27 -13.98
C THR A 35 15.55 4.74 -14.87
N TYR A 36 16.45 5.56 -14.33
CA TYR A 36 17.62 6.07 -15.06
C TYR A 36 18.55 4.94 -15.52
N LEU A 37 18.86 3.98 -14.64
CA LEU A 37 19.67 2.82 -15.01
C LEU A 37 18.97 1.94 -16.05
N SER A 38 17.67 1.71 -15.89
CA SER A 38 16.89 0.89 -16.81
C SER A 38 16.83 1.48 -18.22
N THR A 39 16.71 2.81 -18.35
CA THR A 39 16.70 3.46 -19.66
C THR A 39 18.09 3.56 -20.26
N HIS A 40 19.13 3.79 -19.45
CA HIS A 40 20.51 3.89 -19.94
C HIS A 40 21.08 2.54 -20.40
N LEU A 41 20.65 1.44 -19.78
CA LEU A 41 21.05 0.07 -20.14
C LEU A 41 20.14 -0.57 -21.19
N GLU A 42 19.16 0.17 -21.74
CA GLU A 42 18.20 -0.28 -22.74
C GLU A 42 17.50 -1.60 -22.37
N LEU A 43 17.12 -1.74 -21.09
CA LEU A 43 16.44 -2.95 -20.60
C LEU A 43 15.05 -3.07 -21.23
N VAL A 44 14.85 -4.14 -22.00
CA VAL A 44 13.55 -4.47 -22.59
C VAL A 44 12.74 -5.33 -21.60
N PRO A 45 11.52 -4.93 -21.23
CA PRO A 45 10.66 -5.76 -20.39
C PRO A 45 10.46 -7.15 -21.00
N HIS A 46 10.73 -8.20 -20.21
CA HIS A 46 10.50 -9.58 -20.59
C HIS A 46 9.49 -10.20 -19.61
N GLU A 47 8.54 -10.99 -20.10
CA GLU A 47 7.49 -11.59 -19.26
C GLU A 47 8.05 -12.55 -18.18
N ALA A 48 9.23 -13.11 -18.40
CA ALA A 48 9.86 -14.05 -17.47
C ALA A 48 10.64 -13.39 -16.33
N GLU A 49 10.98 -12.10 -16.44
CA GLU A 49 11.91 -11.45 -15.50
C GLU A 49 11.58 -9.98 -15.23
N SER A 50 11.56 -9.61 -13.95
CA SER A 50 11.40 -8.22 -13.54
C SER A 50 12.55 -7.33 -14.00
N ILE A 51 12.28 -6.03 -14.22
CA ILE A 51 13.31 -5.04 -14.59
C ILE A 51 14.45 -5.00 -13.55
N LEU A 52 14.11 -5.16 -12.25
CA LEU A 52 15.11 -5.21 -11.19
C LEU A 52 16.00 -6.46 -11.29
N SER A 53 15.43 -7.61 -11.64
CA SER A 53 16.20 -8.84 -11.91
C SER A 53 17.17 -8.65 -13.08
N GLN A 54 16.70 -8.07 -14.18
CA GLN A 54 17.53 -7.82 -15.36
C GLN A 54 18.68 -6.85 -15.04
N LEU A 55 18.37 -5.73 -14.37
CA LEU A 55 19.35 -4.72 -13.96
C LEU A 55 20.41 -5.33 -13.04
N THR A 56 19.98 -6.10 -12.02
CA THR A 56 20.91 -6.72 -11.07
C THR A 56 21.78 -7.78 -11.75
N ARG A 57 21.23 -8.59 -12.65
CA ARG A 57 22.02 -9.55 -13.43
C ARG A 57 23.06 -8.86 -14.30
N GLN A 58 22.69 -7.78 -14.99
CA GLN A 58 23.61 -7.06 -15.88
C GLN A 58 24.76 -6.38 -15.12
N VAL A 59 24.47 -5.84 -13.93
CA VAL A 59 25.49 -5.20 -13.08
C VAL A 59 26.39 -6.22 -12.38
N THR A 60 25.83 -7.34 -11.91
CA THR A 60 26.58 -8.33 -11.11
C THR A 60 27.16 -9.48 -11.95
N ASN A 61 26.78 -9.59 -13.23
CA ASN A 61 27.10 -10.70 -14.12
C ASN A 61 26.64 -12.08 -13.59
N GLY A 62 25.61 -12.08 -12.74
CA GLY A 62 25.13 -13.25 -12.01
C GLY A 62 25.95 -13.58 -10.75
N GLY A 63 25.54 -14.62 -10.02
CA GLY A 63 26.24 -15.10 -8.82
C GLY A 63 25.56 -14.71 -7.51
N PHE A 64 26.32 -14.75 -6.40
CA PHE A 64 25.77 -14.63 -5.04
C PHE A 64 24.97 -13.34 -4.82
N LEU A 65 25.49 -12.19 -5.28
CA LEU A 65 24.83 -10.89 -5.10
C LEU A 65 23.48 -10.80 -5.83
N TYR A 66 23.35 -11.40 -7.01
CA TYR A 66 22.07 -11.46 -7.74
C TYR A 66 20.99 -12.19 -6.92
N TYR A 67 21.29 -13.40 -6.44
CA TYR A 67 20.36 -14.17 -5.62
C TYR A 67 20.04 -13.47 -4.30
N TRP A 68 21.02 -12.78 -3.73
CA TRP A 68 20.84 -12.00 -2.52
C TRP A 68 19.82 -10.87 -2.72
N VAL A 69 19.97 -10.06 -3.78
CA VAL A 69 19.01 -9.00 -4.09
C VAL A 69 17.63 -9.56 -4.42
N GLN A 70 17.54 -10.66 -5.17
CA GLN A 70 16.27 -11.29 -5.49
C GLN A 70 15.56 -11.81 -4.24
N PHE A 71 16.30 -12.40 -3.29
CA PHE A 71 15.75 -12.88 -2.02
C PHE A 71 15.17 -11.72 -1.19
N PHE A 72 15.90 -10.62 -1.05
CA PHE A 72 15.39 -9.44 -0.33
C PHE A 72 14.19 -8.79 -1.04
N THR A 73 14.19 -8.76 -2.37
CA THR A 73 13.06 -8.25 -3.15
C THR A 73 11.80 -9.08 -2.86
N ALA A 74 11.92 -10.41 -2.89
CA ALA A 74 10.83 -11.31 -2.54
C ALA A 74 10.34 -11.11 -1.09
N MET A 75 11.26 -10.96 -0.12
CA MET A 75 10.90 -10.69 1.27
C MET A 75 10.14 -9.37 1.44
N ILE A 76 10.55 -8.31 0.73
CA ILE A 76 9.89 -7.01 0.78
C ILE A 76 8.47 -7.12 0.21
N LEU A 77 8.28 -7.80 -0.91
CA LEU A 77 6.96 -8.04 -1.50
C LEU A 77 6.05 -8.86 -0.57
N PHE A 78 6.61 -9.90 0.08
CA PHE A 78 5.89 -10.68 1.06
C PHE A 78 5.46 -9.85 2.28
N LEU A 79 6.35 -8.99 2.79
CA LEU A 79 6.05 -8.08 3.89
C LEU A 79 4.97 -7.05 3.50
N ALA A 80 5.01 -6.55 2.26
CA ALA A 80 3.99 -5.66 1.71
C ALA A 80 2.61 -6.34 1.67
N ALA A 81 2.54 -7.59 1.19
CA ALA A 81 1.31 -8.38 1.19
C ALA A 81 0.77 -8.57 2.62
N ASN A 82 1.65 -8.96 3.57
CA ASN A 82 1.27 -9.13 4.98
C ASN A 82 0.71 -7.83 5.61
N THR A 83 1.22 -6.66 5.23
CA THR A 83 0.69 -5.37 5.71
C THR A 83 -0.77 -5.19 5.30
N GLY A 84 -1.12 -5.52 4.05
CA GLY A 84 -2.51 -5.47 3.57
C GLY A 84 -3.44 -6.43 4.33
N TYR A 85 -2.98 -7.64 4.62
CA TYR A 85 -3.72 -8.61 5.43
C TYR A 85 -3.94 -8.17 6.88
N GLN A 86 -3.03 -7.36 7.43
CA GLN A 86 -3.17 -6.84 8.79
C GLN A 86 -4.11 -5.62 8.86
N ASP A 87 -4.07 -4.75 7.87
CA ASP A 87 -4.84 -3.51 7.83
C ASP A 87 -6.31 -3.72 7.42
N PHE A 88 -6.59 -4.67 6.52
CA PHE A 88 -7.94 -4.89 5.99
C PHE A 88 -8.97 -5.25 7.08
N PRO A 89 -8.74 -6.21 7.99
CA PRO A 89 -9.72 -6.54 9.04
C PRO A 89 -10.08 -5.33 9.89
N ARG A 90 -9.11 -4.48 10.20
CA ARG A 90 -9.31 -3.26 10.98
C ARG A 90 -10.20 -2.26 10.24
N LEU A 91 -9.94 -1.99 8.96
CA LEU A 91 -10.77 -1.09 8.16
C LEU A 91 -12.19 -1.65 7.98
N SER A 92 -12.29 -2.94 7.68
CA SER A 92 -13.57 -3.62 7.51
C SER A 92 -14.43 -3.57 8.78
N SER A 93 -13.83 -3.68 9.97
CA SER A 93 -14.56 -3.56 11.23
C SER A 93 -15.11 -2.16 11.49
N PHE A 94 -14.40 -1.11 11.05
CA PHE A 94 -14.89 0.27 11.18
C PHE A 94 -16.10 0.51 10.28
N LEU A 95 -16.02 0.11 9.00
CA LEU A 95 -17.14 0.20 8.06
C LEU A 95 -18.33 -0.65 8.52
N ALA A 96 -18.06 -1.83 9.06
CA ALA A 96 -19.10 -2.68 9.58
C ALA A 96 -19.80 -1.99 10.76
N HIS A 97 -19.06 -1.39 11.71
CA HIS A 97 -19.63 -0.67 12.86
C HIS A 97 -20.58 0.45 12.43
N ASP A 98 -20.23 1.15 11.34
CA ASP A 98 -21.04 2.20 10.73
C ASP A 98 -22.22 1.66 9.87
N ASN A 99 -22.52 0.35 9.96
CA ASN A 99 -23.55 -0.38 9.22
C ASN A 99 -23.37 -0.41 7.68
N PHE A 100 -22.18 -0.11 7.15
CA PHE A 100 -21.88 -0.22 5.71
C PHE A 100 -21.49 -1.64 5.28
N LEU A 101 -21.12 -2.52 6.22
CA LEU A 101 -20.77 -3.92 5.97
C LEU A 101 -21.57 -4.87 6.89
N PRO A 102 -21.70 -6.16 6.51
CA PRO A 102 -22.44 -7.13 7.31
C PRO A 102 -21.97 -7.21 8.76
N ARG A 103 -22.92 -7.36 9.69
CA ARG A 103 -22.67 -7.36 11.14
C ARG A 103 -21.67 -8.44 11.60
N TRP A 104 -21.54 -9.54 10.85
CA TRP A 104 -20.56 -10.60 11.16
C TRP A 104 -19.09 -10.15 11.00
N LEU A 105 -18.84 -9.03 10.33
CA LEU A 105 -17.52 -8.40 10.20
C LEU A 105 -17.24 -7.36 11.32
N GLN A 106 -18.22 -7.06 12.18
CA GLN A 106 -18.11 -6.10 13.29
C GLN A 106 -17.46 -6.70 14.55
N ASN A 107 -17.57 -8.01 14.75
CA ASN A 107 -17.38 -8.61 16.08
C ASN A 107 -15.91 -8.63 16.53
N ARG A 108 -15.47 -7.63 17.29
CA ARG A 108 -14.07 -7.50 17.73
C ARG A 108 -13.61 -8.52 18.82
N GLY A 109 -14.36 -9.60 19.06
CA GLY A 109 -14.17 -10.50 20.20
C GLY A 109 -13.94 -11.95 19.78
N ASP A 110 -12.85 -12.52 20.27
CA ASP A 110 -12.28 -13.85 20.03
C ASP A 110 -11.63 -14.11 18.66
N ARG A 111 -10.54 -14.89 18.70
CA ARG A 111 -9.63 -15.26 17.59
C ARG A 111 -10.31 -15.64 16.26
N LEU A 112 -11.61 -15.95 16.30
CA LEU A 112 -12.46 -16.26 15.15
C LEU A 112 -12.79 -15.05 14.24
N VAL A 113 -12.72 -13.80 14.72
CA VAL A 113 -13.23 -12.66 13.92
C VAL A 113 -12.17 -11.88 13.15
N TYR A 114 -10.91 -11.92 13.61
CA TYR A 114 -9.78 -11.54 12.74
C TYR A 114 -9.68 -12.48 11.52
N SER A 115 -10.11 -13.74 11.71
CA SER A 115 -10.15 -14.76 10.66
C SER A 115 -11.19 -14.44 9.57
N SER A 116 -12.36 -13.88 9.89
CA SER A 116 -13.39 -13.54 8.89
C SER A 116 -12.91 -12.50 7.87
N GLY A 117 -12.30 -11.40 8.32
CA GLY A 117 -11.76 -10.37 7.42
C GLY A 117 -10.61 -10.90 6.56
N ILE A 118 -9.71 -11.68 7.15
CA ILE A 118 -8.61 -12.34 6.43
C ILE A 118 -9.15 -13.33 5.40
N LEU A 119 -10.15 -14.14 5.76
CA LEU A 119 -10.75 -15.14 4.87
C LEU A 119 -11.41 -14.47 3.66
N VAL A 120 -12.17 -13.39 3.88
CA VAL A 120 -12.77 -12.60 2.80
C VAL A 120 -11.69 -12.04 1.88
N LEU A 121 -10.65 -11.42 2.46
CA LEU A 121 -9.55 -10.88 1.67
C LEU A 121 -8.81 -11.97 0.89
N ALA A 122 -8.57 -13.13 1.51
CA ALA A 122 -7.92 -14.28 0.87
C ALA A 122 -8.75 -14.82 -0.29
N LEU A 123 -10.07 -14.96 -0.12
CA LEU A 123 -10.99 -15.41 -1.17
C LEU A 123 -11.04 -14.42 -2.33
N VAL A 124 -11.20 -13.12 -2.05
CA VAL A 124 -11.23 -12.08 -3.08
C VAL A 124 -9.87 -11.97 -3.79
N SER A 125 -8.77 -11.98 -3.05
CA SER A 125 -7.42 -11.97 -3.62
C SER A 125 -7.16 -13.19 -4.49
N SER A 126 -7.53 -14.39 -4.03
CA SER A 126 -7.40 -15.62 -4.83
C SER A 126 -8.25 -15.56 -6.10
N PHE A 127 -9.47 -15.05 -6.01
CA PHE A 127 -10.37 -14.89 -7.14
C PHE A 127 -9.79 -13.94 -8.20
N ILE A 128 -9.21 -12.81 -7.79
CA ILE A 128 -8.52 -11.88 -8.69
C ILE A 128 -7.32 -12.55 -9.35
N VAL A 129 -6.48 -13.26 -8.58
CA VAL A 129 -5.31 -13.96 -9.12
C VAL A 129 -5.71 -15.00 -10.18
N ILE A 130 -6.80 -15.74 -9.95
CA ILE A 130 -7.32 -16.74 -10.91
C ILE A 130 -7.84 -16.07 -12.19
N ILE A 131 -8.61 -14.98 -12.07
CA ILE A 131 -9.16 -14.28 -13.25
C ILE A 131 -8.06 -13.69 -14.13
N PHE A 132 -7.07 -13.06 -13.51
CA PHE A 132 -5.97 -12.39 -14.22
C PHE A 132 -4.82 -13.35 -14.50
N GLN A 133 -4.95 -14.65 -14.21
CA GLN A 133 -3.92 -15.68 -14.44
C GLN A 133 -2.54 -15.33 -13.89
N ALA A 134 -2.49 -14.64 -12.74
CA ALA A 134 -1.26 -14.12 -12.13
C ALA A 134 -0.45 -13.12 -13.01
N ASP A 135 -1.08 -12.46 -13.99
CA ASP A 135 -0.47 -11.39 -14.77
C ASP A 135 -0.42 -10.08 -13.96
N GLU A 136 0.78 -9.72 -13.52
CA GLU A 136 1.03 -8.49 -12.77
C GLU A 136 0.66 -7.23 -13.57
N ILE A 137 0.97 -7.20 -14.87
CA ILE A 137 0.77 -6.02 -15.73
C ILE A 137 -0.72 -5.75 -15.88
N ALA A 138 -1.53 -6.79 -16.05
CA ALA A 138 -2.97 -6.69 -16.15
C ALA A 138 -3.65 -6.32 -14.81
N MET A 139 -3.03 -6.65 -13.67
CA MET A 139 -3.52 -6.28 -12.32
C MET A 139 -3.20 -4.83 -11.93
N LEU A 140 -2.13 -4.23 -12.46
CA LEU A 140 -1.71 -2.86 -12.11
C LEU A 140 -2.83 -1.81 -12.22
N PRO A 141 -3.65 -1.77 -13.31
CA PRO A 141 -4.75 -0.81 -13.42
C PRO A 141 -5.82 -0.96 -12.34
N LEU A 142 -6.14 -2.20 -11.95
CA LEU A 142 -7.14 -2.47 -10.91
C LEU A 142 -6.71 -1.86 -9.56
N TYR A 143 -5.44 -2.06 -9.21
CA TYR A 143 -4.84 -1.43 -8.02
C TYR A 143 -4.83 0.10 -8.14
N ALA A 144 -4.37 0.63 -9.28
CA ALA A 144 -4.26 2.07 -9.51
C ALA A 144 -5.61 2.78 -9.39
N ILE A 145 -6.69 2.21 -9.96
CA ILE A 145 -8.04 2.75 -9.86
C ILE A 145 -8.47 2.83 -8.39
N GLY A 146 -8.28 1.76 -7.62
CA GLY A 146 -8.65 1.73 -6.20
C GLY A 146 -7.93 2.80 -5.37
N VAL A 147 -6.61 2.93 -5.55
CA VAL A 147 -5.80 3.93 -4.82
C VAL A 147 -6.15 5.35 -5.26
N MET A 148 -6.25 5.60 -6.57
CA MET A 148 -6.55 6.93 -7.10
C MET A 148 -7.94 7.39 -6.67
N LEU A 149 -8.97 6.54 -6.76
CA LEU A 149 -10.31 6.87 -6.27
C LEU A 149 -10.31 7.21 -4.78
N SER A 150 -9.63 6.39 -3.97
CA SER A 150 -9.51 6.63 -2.53
C SER A 150 -8.84 7.98 -2.22
N PHE A 151 -7.77 8.31 -2.93
CA PHE A 151 -7.11 9.61 -2.79
C PHE A 151 -7.98 10.76 -3.28
N SER A 152 -8.64 10.64 -4.44
CA SER A 152 -9.56 11.67 -4.93
C SER A 152 -10.66 11.97 -3.92
N ILE A 153 -11.32 10.93 -3.38
CA ILE A 153 -12.38 11.10 -2.37
C ILE A 153 -11.81 11.74 -1.10
N SER A 154 -10.66 11.28 -0.62
CA SER A 154 -10.02 11.85 0.59
C SER A 154 -9.66 13.32 0.41
N GLN A 155 -9.13 13.71 -0.75
CA GLN A 155 -8.73 15.08 -1.04
C GLN A 155 -9.94 15.99 -1.22
N SER A 156 -10.99 15.53 -1.92
CA SER A 156 -12.26 16.25 -2.03
C SER A 156 -12.91 16.46 -0.66
N GLY A 157 -12.90 15.44 0.21
CA GLY A 157 -13.39 15.54 1.57
C GLY A 157 -12.62 16.57 2.41
N MET A 158 -11.28 16.56 2.33
CA MET A 158 -10.44 17.56 3.01
C MET A 158 -10.69 18.98 2.49
N PHE A 159 -10.86 19.16 1.18
CA PHE A 159 -11.18 20.46 0.59
C PHE A 159 -12.51 21.00 1.12
N HIS A 160 -13.55 20.17 1.14
CA HIS A 160 -14.86 20.54 1.66
C HIS A 160 -14.83 20.83 3.18
N LEU A 161 -14.10 20.02 3.96
CA LEU A 161 -13.88 20.24 5.38
C LEU A 161 -13.16 21.57 5.65
N MET A 162 -12.11 21.87 4.90
CA MET A 162 -11.36 23.12 5.00
C MET A 162 -12.24 24.34 4.65
N GLY A 163 -13.12 24.18 3.67
CA GLY A 163 -14.15 25.17 3.35
C GLY A 163 -15.07 25.46 4.53
N ARG A 164 -15.57 24.41 5.21
CA ARG A 164 -16.40 24.57 6.43
C ARG A 164 -15.64 25.23 7.58
N ILE A 165 -14.40 24.83 7.83
CA ILE A 165 -13.56 25.37 8.91
C ILE A 165 -13.29 26.86 8.69
N ARG A 166 -13.13 27.31 7.43
CA ARG A 166 -12.92 28.73 7.11
C ARG A 166 -14.09 29.64 7.52
N HIS A 167 -15.30 29.09 7.65
CA HIS A 167 -16.49 29.84 8.06
C HIS A 167 -16.72 29.87 9.57
N LEU A 168 -15.93 29.15 10.38
CA LEU A 168 -16.04 29.17 11.84
C LEU A 168 -15.38 30.43 12.41
N LYS A 169 -16.05 31.11 13.36
CA LYS A 169 -15.45 32.22 14.10
C LYS A 169 -14.41 31.68 15.08
N ARG A 170 -13.41 32.52 15.40
CA ARG A 170 -12.33 32.20 16.36
C ARG A 170 -12.95 31.79 17.71
N GLY A 171 -12.89 30.50 18.04
CA GLY A 171 -13.40 29.93 19.31
C GLY A 171 -14.55 28.94 19.17
N GLU A 172 -15.16 28.80 17.98
CA GLU A 172 -16.18 27.77 17.73
C GLU A 172 -15.51 26.44 17.35
N THR A 173 -15.99 25.36 17.96
CA THR A 173 -15.62 23.98 17.60
C THR A 173 -16.74 23.39 16.73
N LEU A 174 -16.37 22.54 15.79
CA LEU A 174 -17.32 21.77 14.96
C LEU A 174 -18.06 20.73 15.81
#